data_AF-A0A7Y2B331-F1
#
_entry.id   AF-A0A7Y2B331-F1
#
_cell.length_a   1.000
_cell.length_b   1.000
_cell.length_c   1.000
_cell.angle_alpha   90.00
_cell.angle_beta   90.00
_cell.angle_gamma   90.00
#
_symmetry.space_group_name_H-M   'P 1'
#
loop_
_entity.id
_entity.type
_entity.pdbx_description
1 polymer ?
#
loop_
_entity_poly.entity_id
_entity_poly.type
_entity_poly.pdbx_seq_one_letter_code
_entity_poly.pdbx_strand_id
1 'polypeptide(L)' 'MPESLAKRKARAAKILKELKKLYTDADCALDHKSALELLVATILSAQSTDENVN' A
#
# COMPACT_ATOMS: atom_id res chain seq x y z
N MET A 1 -26.08 12.79 6.51
CA MET A 1 -26.18 11.52 5.77
C MET A 1 -24.81 11.15 5.23
N PRO A 2 -24.38 9.88 5.31
CA PRO A 2 -23.15 9.43 4.68
C PRO A 2 -23.22 9.57 3.15
N GLU A 3 -22.07 9.77 2.52
CA GLU A 3 -21.90 9.87 1.07
C GLU A 3 -22.35 8.57 0.37
N SER A 4 -23.01 8.68 -0.80
CA SER A 4 -23.42 7.51 -1.58
C SER A 4 -22.22 6.73 -2.12
N LEU A 5 -22.40 5.43 -2.39
CA LEU A 5 -21.33 4.57 -2.93
C LEU A 5 -20.73 5.12 -4.24
N ALA A 6 -21.56 5.65 -5.13
CA ALA A 6 -21.11 6.22 -6.40
C ALA A 6 -20.20 7.44 -6.17
N LYS A 7 -20.57 8.35 -5.26
CA LYS A 7 -19.77 9.53 -4.93
C LYS A 7 -18.44 9.13 -4.25
N ARG A 8 -18.47 8.14 -3.34
CA ARG A 8 -17.25 7.58 -2.72
C ARG A 8 -16.28 6.99 -3.76
N LYS A 9 -16.78 6.23 -4.74
CA LYS A 9 -15.97 5.67 -5.83
C LYS A 9 -15.34 6.77 -6.70
N ALA A 10 -16.11 7.79 -7.07
CA ALA A 10 -15.61 8.92 -7.85
C ALA A 10 -14.51 9.69 -7.11
N ARG A 11 -14.69 9.92 -5.80
CA ARG A 11 -13.67 10.54 -4.95
C ARG A 11 -12.41 9.69 -4.81
N ALA A 12 -12.56 8.39 -4.57
CA ALA A 12 -11.43 7.46 -4.48
C ALA A 12 -10.61 7.42 -5.79
N ALA A 13 -11.28 7.41 -6.95
CA ALA A 13 -10.60 7.44 -8.25
C ALA A 13 -9.80 8.73 -8.45
N LYS A 14 -10.34 9.89 -8.02
CA LYS A 14 -9.63 11.17 -8.08
C LYS A 14 -8.39 11.16 -7.17
N ILE A 15 -8.51 10.65 -5.95
CA ILE A 15 -7.39 10.54 -5.00
C ILE A 15 -6.31 9.61 -5.56
N LEU A 16 -6.69 8.43 -6.05
CA LEU A 16 -5.75 7.47 -6.63
C LEU A 16 -4.99 8.07 -7.82
N LYS A 17 -5.65 8.87 -8.66
CA LYS A 17 -5.00 9.56 -9.78
C LYS A 17 -3.92 10.53 -9.30
N GLU A 18 -4.17 11.29 -8.25
CA GLU A 18 -3.17 12.23 -7.72
C GLU A 18 -2.04 11.51 -6.99
N LEU A 19 -2.34 10.47 -6.21
CA LEU A 19 -1.31 9.63 -5.56
C LEU A 19 -0.35 9.02 -6.57
N LYS A 20 -0.88 8.47 -7.69
CA LYS A 20 -0.04 7.91 -8.77
C LYS A 20 0.89 8.93 -9.44
N LYS A 21 0.54 10.22 -9.43
CA LYS A 21 1.41 11.28 -9.97
C LYS A 21 2.45 11.73 -8.96
N LEU A 22 2.11 11.75 -7.66
CA LEU A 22 2.98 12.22 -6.60
C LEU A 22 4.01 11.17 -6.18
N TYR A 23 3.65 9.89 -6.24
CA TYR A 23 4.48 8.76 -5.81
C TYR A 23 4.67 7.80 -6.99
N THR A 24 5.50 8.21 -7.95
CA THR A 24 5.69 7.48 -9.23
C THR A 24 6.46 6.17 -9.09
N ASP A 25 7.20 6.02 -8.00
CA ASP A 25 8.13 4.95 -7.67
C ASP A 25 7.69 4.16 -6.43
N ALA A 26 6.44 4.31 -5.99
CA ALA A 26 5.90 3.54 -4.88
C ALA A 26 5.87 2.03 -5.21
N ASP A 27 6.58 1.24 -4.41
CA ASP A 27 6.65 -0.22 -4.51
C ASP A 27 6.51 -0.86 -3.10
N CYS A 28 6.62 -2.19 -3.03
CA CYS A 28 6.71 -2.91 -1.77
C CYS A 28 7.97 -2.47 -1.00
N ALA A 29 7.79 -2.03 0.25
CA ALA A 29 8.89 -1.55 1.09
C ALA A 29 9.64 -2.68 1.82
N LEU A 30 9.13 -3.92 1.77
CA LEU A 30 9.81 -5.08 2.36
C LEU A 30 10.87 -5.61 1.40
N ASP A 31 12.11 -5.67 1.85
CA ASP A 31 13.23 -6.19 1.07
C ASP A 31 13.12 -7.72 0.95
N HIS A 32 13.11 -8.25 -0.28
CA HIS A 32 12.98 -9.69 -0.53
C HIS A 32 13.59 -10.08 -1.89
N LYS A 33 14.14 -11.30 -1.96
CA LYS A 33 14.70 -11.92 -3.18
C LYS A 33 13.89 -13.11 -3.68
N SER A 34 12.90 -13.55 -2.90
CA SER A 34 12.04 -14.68 -3.23
C SER A 34 10.63 -14.52 -2.66
N ALA A 35 9.68 -15.27 -3.22
CA ALA A 35 8.30 -15.28 -2.73
C ALA A 35 8.18 -15.79 -1.28
N LEU A 36 9.07 -16.70 -0.87
CA LEU A 36 9.12 -17.19 0.50
C LEU A 36 9.62 -16.10 1.46
N GLU A 37 10.66 -15.36 1.07
CA GLU A 37 11.15 -14.21 1.84
C GLU A 37 10.07 -13.15 2.03
N LEU A 38 9.35 -12.78 0.96
CA LEU A 38 8.25 -11.83 1.05
C LEU A 38 7.14 -12.31 2.00
N LEU A 39 6.78 -13.60 1.94
CA LEU A 39 5.76 -14.18 2.83
C LEU A 39 6.16 -14.05 4.30
N VAL A 40 7.40 -14.39 4.64
CA VAL A 40 7.91 -14.28 6.02
C VAL A 40 8.01 -12.82 6.44
N ALA A 41 8.58 -11.95 5.61
CA ALA A 41 8.69 -10.51 5.87
C ALA A 41 7.30 -9.88 6.11
N THR A 42 6.30 -10.27 5.33
CA THR A 42 4.90 -9.82 5.52
C THR A 42 4.37 -10.23 6.90
N ILE A 43 4.60 -11.47 7.33
CA ILE A 43 4.15 -11.96 8.65
C ILE A 43 4.86 -11.17 9.78
N LEU A 44 6.16 -10.91 9.65
CA LEU A 44 6.94 -10.17 10.64
C LEU A 44 6.60 -8.68 10.68
N SER A 45 6.16 -8.10 9.56
CA SER A 45 5.72 -6.69 9.50
C SER A 45 4.43 -6.44 10.30
N ALA A 46 3.68 -7.48 10.64
CA ALA A 46 2.47 -7.36 11.44
C ALA A 46 2.80 -6.69 12.79
N GLN A 47 2.23 -5.51 13.03
CA GLN A 47 2.48 -4.70 14.22
C GLN A 47 3.95 -4.26 14.39
N SER A 48 4.72 -4.21 13.31
CA SER A 48 6.09 -3.68 13.23
C SER A 48 6.19 -2.64 12.11
N THR A 49 7.37 -2.04 11.93
CA THR A 49 7.69 -1.20 10.77
C THR A 49 8.48 -2.02 9.76
N ASP A 50 8.33 -1.72 8.46
CA ASP A 50 9.12 -2.37 7.41
C ASP A 50 10.64 -2.18 7.64
N GLU A 51 11.04 -1.01 8.17
CA GLU A 51 12.42 -0.71 8.59
C GLU A 51 12.98 -1.68 9.65
N ASN A 52 12.15 -2.18 10.57
CA ASN A 52 12.58 -3.15 11.57
C ASN A 52 12.62 -4.58 11.04
N VAL A 53 11.95 -4.86 9.92
CA VAL A 53 11.90 -6.20 9.29
C VAL A 53 13.01 -6.39 8.26
N ASN A 54 13.37 -5.33 7.53
CA ASN A 54 14.46 -5.30 6.54
C ASN A 54 15.84 -5.45 7.20
#